data_AF-A0A497EBI6-F1
#
_entry.id   AF-A0A497EBI6-F1
#
_cell.length_a   1.000
_cell.length_b   1.000
_cell.length_c   1.000
_cell.angle_alpha   90.00
_cell.angle_beta   90.00
_cell.angle_gamma   90.00
#
_symmetry.space_group_name_H-M   'P 1'
#
loop_
_entity.id
_entity.type
_entity.pdbx_description
1 polymer ?
#
loop_
_entity_poly.entity_id
_entity_poly.type
_entity_poly.pdbx_seq_one_letter_code
_entity_poly.pdbx_strand_id
1 'polypeptide(L)'
;MKRNFAFLLVLGLMVVPALAAGPDVVVRTGPADRGGSGSWDYIATADSTGTSYPWIDATGGTNIGNGDDSFLTVPFPFDFQVYDDLYTTADVIEVNTNGSLHFDQSGPRSLWVNCGEIPSDGDGQWVAPLGDDLISDNIWWIVTGTAPNQVFTVEWEVQEYSGGGAALLEVSLYEGTNAIVAQVQILNPFAFGGDGVVGINAGDAIWGEELFCGSSGTIPSNDFDVEFASPMQPTPTPEPTATPDAIPTTSRGGIALMVFLLVGAAFIFLRRRMA
;
A
#
# COMPACT_ATOMS: atom_id res chain seq x y z
N MET A 1 82.48 -26.00 15.64
CA MET A 1 81.75 -25.89 14.35
C MET A 1 80.26 -26.01 14.62
N LYS A 2 79.53 -24.90 14.72
CA LYS A 2 78.06 -24.88 14.79
C LYS A 2 77.57 -24.10 13.58
N ARG A 3 76.76 -24.75 12.74
CA ARG A 3 76.19 -24.19 11.51
C ARG A 3 75.01 -23.29 11.87
N ASN A 4 75.05 -22.04 11.41
CA ASN A 4 73.94 -21.10 11.50
C ASN A 4 72.95 -21.40 10.37
N PHE A 5 71.69 -21.69 10.70
CA PHE A 5 70.58 -21.69 9.75
C PHE A 5 69.89 -20.32 9.81
N ALA A 6 69.92 -19.58 8.71
CA ALA A 6 69.11 -18.39 8.54
C ALA A 6 67.73 -18.80 8.03
N PHE A 7 66.67 -18.50 8.78
CA PHE A 7 65.29 -18.59 8.32
C PHE A 7 64.91 -17.26 7.65
N LEU A 8 64.59 -17.33 6.36
CA LEU A 8 64.06 -16.21 5.59
C LEU A 8 62.56 -16.07 5.92
N LEU A 9 62.15 -14.98 6.56
CA LEU A 9 60.74 -14.69 6.82
C LEU A 9 60.16 -13.96 5.59
N VAL A 10 59.33 -14.65 4.81
CA VAL A 10 58.57 -14.02 3.71
C VAL A 10 57.28 -13.45 4.29
N LEU A 11 57.21 -12.12 4.41
CA LEU A 11 55.98 -11.42 4.77
C LEU A 11 55.07 -11.36 3.54
N GLY A 12 54.03 -12.20 3.51
CA GLY A 12 52.96 -12.10 2.52
C GLY A 12 52.02 -10.96 2.88
N LEU A 13 52.02 -9.89 2.09
CA LEU A 13 51.06 -8.79 2.20
C LEU A 13 49.71 -9.30 1.67
N MET A 14 48.79 -9.69 2.56
CA MET A 14 47.38 -9.89 2.19
C MET A 14 46.74 -8.52 1.98
N VAL A 15 46.48 -8.19 0.73
CA VAL A 15 45.54 -7.11 0.39
C VAL A 15 44.14 -7.71 0.52
N VAL A 16 43.45 -7.37 1.60
CA VAL A 16 42.02 -7.67 1.72
C VAL A 16 41.30 -6.61 0.89
N PRO A 17 40.54 -6.97 -0.17
CA PRO A 17 39.75 -5.98 -0.88
C PRO A 17 38.69 -5.42 0.06
N ALA A 18 38.62 -4.10 0.18
CA ALA A 18 37.52 -3.43 0.84
C ALA A 18 36.24 -3.79 0.06
N LEU A 19 35.35 -4.52 0.72
CA LEU A 19 34.02 -4.80 0.19
C LEU A 19 33.29 -3.44 0.16
N ALA A 20 33.07 -2.91 -1.03
CA ALA A 20 32.15 -1.79 -1.20
C ALA A 20 30.78 -2.28 -0.73
N ALA A 21 30.24 -1.65 0.31
CA ALA A 21 28.84 -1.84 0.67
C ALA A 21 28.01 -1.48 -0.57
N GLY A 22 27.29 -2.47 -1.12
CA GLY A 22 26.21 -2.19 -2.06
C GLY A 22 25.12 -1.38 -1.34
N PRO A 23 24.14 -0.82 -2.06
CA PRO A 23 22.96 -0.32 -1.38
C PRO A 23 22.41 -1.45 -0.51
N ASP A 24 22.18 -1.18 0.77
CA ASP A 24 21.57 -2.14 1.68
C ASP A 24 20.22 -2.52 1.08
N VAL A 25 20.15 -3.71 0.48
CA VAL A 25 18.87 -4.35 0.22
C VAL A 25 18.42 -4.82 1.58
N VAL A 26 17.68 -3.96 2.29
CA VAL A 26 17.02 -4.34 3.53
C VAL A 26 15.93 -5.34 3.14
N VAL A 27 16.27 -6.62 3.16
CA VAL A 27 15.29 -7.70 3.02
C VAL A 27 14.50 -7.73 4.32
N ARG A 28 13.43 -6.95 4.41
CA ARG A 28 12.47 -6.99 5.52
C ARG A 28 11.68 -8.29 5.39
N THR A 29 11.97 -9.28 6.24
CA THR A 29 11.51 -10.68 6.06
C THR A 29 10.16 -11.00 6.70
N GLY A 30 9.52 -10.04 7.36
CA GLY A 30 8.13 -10.15 7.83
C GLY A 30 7.55 -8.77 8.16
N PRO A 31 6.21 -8.63 8.27
CA PRO A 31 5.55 -7.37 8.60
C PRO A 31 6.14 -6.66 9.82
N ALA A 32 6.42 -7.39 10.90
CA ALA A 32 7.02 -6.83 12.12
C ALA A 32 8.52 -6.43 11.99
N ASP A 33 9.21 -6.89 10.94
CA ASP A 33 10.58 -6.46 10.63
C ASP A 33 10.59 -5.19 9.75
N ARG A 34 9.41 -4.75 9.28
CA ARG A 34 9.20 -3.51 8.56
C ARG A 34 9.01 -2.38 9.57
N GLY A 35 10.09 -2.01 10.27
CA GLY A 35 10.07 -1.02 11.35
C GLY A 35 9.86 0.42 10.90
N GLY A 36 8.75 0.70 10.21
CA GLY A 36 8.18 2.03 9.95
C GLY A 36 9.02 3.06 9.20
N SER A 37 10.26 2.74 8.78
CA SER A 37 11.10 3.78 8.17
C SER A 37 10.67 4.14 6.75
N GLY A 38 10.42 5.42 6.50
CA GLY A 38 10.25 5.98 5.16
C GLY A 38 11.50 6.65 4.60
N SER A 39 11.52 6.84 3.27
CA SER A 39 12.49 7.70 2.58
C SER A 39 11.83 8.84 1.80
N TRP A 40 10.50 8.91 1.87
CA TRP A 40 9.63 9.86 1.19
C TRP A 40 8.35 10.05 2.00
N ASP A 41 7.59 11.12 1.70
CA ASP A 41 6.29 11.39 2.30
C ASP A 41 5.14 11.40 1.28
N TYR A 42 3.93 11.19 1.76
CA TYR A 42 2.71 11.32 0.96
C TYR A 42 2.43 12.79 0.64
N ILE A 43 1.85 13.06 -0.53
CA ILE A 43 1.28 14.38 -0.81
C ILE A 43 -0.18 14.33 -0.37
N ALA A 44 -0.47 14.92 0.78
CA ALA A 44 -1.81 14.91 1.33
C ALA A 44 -2.64 16.10 0.81
N THR A 45 -3.84 15.80 0.29
CA THR A 45 -4.79 16.81 -0.18
C THR A 45 -6.13 16.57 0.50
N ALA A 46 -6.61 17.56 1.26
CA ALA A 46 -7.92 17.51 1.89
C ALA A 46 -8.94 18.40 1.17
N ASP A 47 -10.16 17.91 1.01
CA ASP A 47 -11.32 18.73 0.69
C ASP A 47 -12.23 18.85 1.92
N SER A 48 -12.12 19.98 2.60
CA SER A 48 -12.94 20.27 3.78
C SER A 48 -14.37 20.73 3.44
N THR A 49 -14.73 20.81 2.15
CA THR A 49 -16.02 21.37 1.68
C THR A 49 -16.95 20.34 1.05
N GLY A 50 -16.53 19.08 0.93
CA GLY A 50 -17.29 17.93 0.47
C GLY A 50 -16.36 16.80 0.00
N THR A 51 -16.90 15.62 -0.33
CA THR A 51 -16.04 14.51 -0.78
C THR A 51 -15.70 14.62 -2.27
N SER A 52 -14.41 14.71 -2.61
CA SER A 52 -13.93 14.64 -3.99
C SER A 52 -13.99 13.20 -4.54
N TYR A 53 -14.00 12.23 -3.62
CA TYR A 53 -14.21 10.82 -3.87
C TYR A 53 -15.66 10.39 -3.56
N PRO A 54 -16.24 9.46 -4.33
CA PRO A 54 -17.52 8.87 -3.96
C PRO A 54 -17.33 7.90 -2.79
N TRP A 55 -18.28 7.88 -1.86
CA TRP A 55 -18.35 6.85 -0.82
C TRP A 55 -18.51 5.46 -1.44
N ILE A 56 -17.74 4.50 -0.97
CA ILE A 56 -17.79 3.09 -1.35
C ILE A 56 -18.46 2.33 -0.21
N ASP A 57 -19.74 2.01 -0.38
CA ASP A 57 -20.51 1.21 0.58
C ASP A 57 -19.92 -0.21 0.70
N ALA A 58 -19.16 -0.44 1.77
CA ALA A 58 -18.51 -1.72 2.05
C ALA A 58 -19.45 -2.73 2.69
N THR A 59 -20.69 -2.34 3.07
CA THR A 59 -21.67 -3.25 3.67
C THR A 59 -22.14 -4.35 2.70
N GLY A 60 -21.93 -4.16 1.40
CA GLY A 60 -22.07 -5.20 0.36
C GLY A 60 -20.96 -6.26 0.36
N GLY A 61 -19.92 -6.07 1.17
CA GLY A 61 -18.77 -6.95 1.32
C GLY A 61 -18.85 -7.87 2.54
N THR A 62 -17.73 -8.03 3.24
CA THR A 62 -17.59 -8.92 4.41
C THR A 62 -17.57 -8.11 5.70
N ASN A 63 -18.51 -8.37 6.60
CA ASN A 63 -18.44 -7.89 7.98
C ASN A 63 -17.38 -8.70 8.74
N ILE A 64 -16.40 -8.03 9.35
CA ILE A 64 -15.31 -8.67 10.10
C ILE A 64 -15.48 -8.56 11.61
N GLY A 65 -16.48 -7.81 12.08
CA GLY A 65 -16.86 -7.74 13.48
C GLY A 65 -17.00 -6.32 13.98
N ASN A 66 -16.80 -6.19 15.29
CA ASN A 66 -17.01 -5.00 16.09
C ASN A 66 -16.12 -5.08 17.33
N GLY A 67 -15.94 -3.98 18.05
CA GLY A 67 -15.20 -4.02 19.30
C GLY A 67 -14.66 -2.67 19.75
N ASP A 68 -13.84 -2.76 20.79
CA ASP A 68 -13.21 -1.66 21.52
C ASP A 68 -11.76 -2.09 21.79
N ASP A 69 -10.79 -1.19 21.54
CA ASP A 69 -9.35 -1.43 21.72
C ASP A 69 -8.84 -2.79 21.23
N SER A 70 -9.15 -3.13 19.99
CA SER A 70 -8.76 -4.41 19.41
C SER A 70 -8.43 -4.33 17.93
N PHE A 71 -7.75 -5.38 17.45
CA PHE A 71 -7.48 -5.57 16.03
C PHE A 71 -8.29 -6.73 15.48
N LEU A 72 -8.87 -6.50 14.31
CA LEU A 72 -9.27 -7.54 13.37
C LEU A 72 -8.21 -7.61 12.27
N THR A 73 -8.28 -8.61 11.41
CA THR A 73 -7.34 -8.73 10.29
C THR A 73 -8.05 -9.03 8.99
N VAL A 74 -7.51 -8.47 7.91
CA VAL A 74 -7.96 -8.69 6.54
C VAL A 74 -6.74 -8.94 5.66
N PRO A 75 -6.80 -9.86 4.68
CA PRO A 75 -5.68 -10.08 3.78
C PRO A 75 -5.51 -8.88 2.84
N PHE A 76 -4.28 -8.58 2.45
CA PHE A 76 -4.05 -7.67 1.33
C PHE A 76 -4.61 -8.30 0.03
N PRO A 77 -5.48 -7.60 -0.72
CA PRO A 77 -6.06 -8.15 -1.94
C PRO A 77 -5.18 -7.99 -3.18
N PHE A 78 -4.19 -7.11 -3.11
CA PHE A 78 -3.18 -6.85 -4.13
C PHE A 78 -1.92 -6.32 -3.44
N ASP A 79 -0.82 -6.29 -4.19
CA ASP A 79 0.42 -5.69 -3.69
C ASP A 79 0.25 -4.17 -3.56
N PHE A 80 0.66 -3.60 -2.43
CA PHE A 80 0.48 -2.19 -2.13
C PHE A 80 1.68 -1.65 -1.37
N GLN A 81 2.19 -0.50 -1.80
CA GLN A 81 3.35 0.15 -1.20
C GLN A 81 2.89 1.18 -0.18
N VAL A 82 3.41 1.11 1.05
CA VAL A 82 3.24 2.16 2.07
C VAL A 82 4.62 2.58 2.52
N TYR A 83 4.98 3.85 2.29
CA TYR A 83 6.36 4.34 2.45
C TYR A 83 7.38 3.41 1.75
N ASP A 84 8.45 2.99 2.43
CA ASP A 84 9.45 2.09 1.84
C ASP A 84 9.06 0.60 1.90
N ASP A 85 7.89 0.28 2.47
CA ASP A 85 7.42 -1.09 2.67
C ASP A 85 6.41 -1.56 1.62
N LEU A 86 6.76 -2.63 0.90
CA LEU A 86 5.86 -3.31 -0.03
C LEU A 86 5.10 -4.41 0.72
N TYR A 87 3.78 -4.28 0.78
CA TYR A 87 2.88 -5.32 1.26
C TYR A 87 2.36 -6.15 0.11
N THR A 88 2.29 -7.45 0.31
CA THR A 88 1.85 -8.40 -0.72
C THR A 88 0.61 -9.15 -0.28
N THR A 89 -0.02 -9.89 -1.21
CA THR A 89 -1.15 -10.79 -0.88
C THR A 89 -0.84 -11.89 0.14
N ALA A 90 0.41 -12.07 0.55
CA ALA A 90 0.81 -12.96 1.65
C ALA A 90 0.77 -12.28 3.03
N ASP A 91 0.67 -10.95 3.07
CA ASP A 91 0.58 -10.13 4.27
C ASP A 91 -0.89 -9.88 4.66
N VAL A 92 -1.12 -9.34 5.86
CA VAL A 92 -2.44 -8.93 6.34
C VAL A 92 -2.39 -7.49 6.84
N ILE A 93 -3.52 -6.80 6.75
CA ILE A 93 -3.75 -5.49 7.34
C ILE A 93 -4.41 -5.71 8.71
N GLU A 94 -3.90 -5.05 9.73
CA GLU A 94 -4.58 -4.95 11.03
C GLU A 94 -5.59 -3.80 10.99
N VAL A 95 -6.85 -4.13 11.26
CA VAL A 95 -7.98 -3.19 11.25
C VAL A 95 -8.32 -2.86 12.70
N ASN A 96 -8.00 -1.65 13.13
CA ASN A 96 -8.23 -1.19 14.50
C ASN A 96 -9.70 -0.84 14.70
N THR A 97 -10.26 -1.19 15.85
CA THR A 97 -11.63 -0.79 16.24
C THR A 97 -11.79 0.70 16.52
N ASN A 98 -10.68 1.44 16.65
CA ASN A 98 -10.63 2.90 16.72
C ASN A 98 -10.57 3.57 15.32
N GLY A 99 -10.88 2.84 14.24
CA GLY A 99 -11.04 3.45 12.91
C GLY A 99 -9.76 3.63 12.09
N SER A 100 -8.70 2.87 12.35
CA SER A 100 -7.43 2.95 11.62
C SER A 100 -7.03 1.63 10.96
N LEU A 101 -6.23 1.73 9.89
CA LEU A 101 -5.49 0.58 9.34
C LEU A 101 -4.04 0.65 9.80
N HIS A 102 -3.52 -0.48 10.27
CA HIS A 102 -2.11 -0.69 10.59
C HIS A 102 -1.52 -1.72 9.64
N PHE A 103 -0.37 -1.37 9.04
CA PHE A 103 0.22 -2.16 7.97
C PHE A 103 1.36 -3.06 8.48
N ASP A 104 2.18 -2.57 9.40
CA ASP A 104 3.38 -3.26 9.89
C ASP A 104 3.15 -4.14 11.15
N GLN A 105 1.91 -4.20 11.64
CA GLN A 105 1.50 -4.97 12.82
C GLN A 105 2.21 -4.60 14.13
N SER A 106 2.68 -3.35 14.24
CA SER A 106 3.47 -2.91 15.39
C SER A 106 2.77 -1.88 16.29
N GLY A 107 1.63 -1.34 15.86
CA GLY A 107 0.93 -0.26 16.56
C GLY A 107 0.08 -0.67 17.76
N PRO A 108 -0.35 0.30 18.58
CA PRO A 108 -1.22 0.05 19.73
C PRO A 108 -2.64 -0.33 19.30
N ARG A 109 -3.28 -1.19 20.10
CA ARG A 109 -4.70 -1.54 19.92
C ARG A 109 -5.64 -0.38 20.23
N SER A 110 -5.25 0.46 21.18
CA SER A 110 -5.96 1.68 21.59
C SER A 110 -5.28 2.87 20.94
N LEU A 111 -5.40 3.01 19.61
CA LEU A 111 -4.78 4.12 18.91
C LEU A 111 -5.53 5.41 19.26
N TRP A 112 -4.96 6.18 20.17
CA TRP A 112 -5.40 7.52 20.54
C TRP A 112 -4.22 8.45 20.35
N VAL A 113 -4.37 9.40 19.41
CA VAL A 113 -3.27 10.27 18.96
C VAL A 113 -3.65 11.71 19.28
N ASN A 114 -2.80 12.38 20.03
CA ASN A 114 -2.94 13.80 20.31
C ASN A 114 -2.38 14.61 19.13
N CYS A 115 -2.84 15.86 19.03
CA CYS A 115 -2.31 16.78 18.04
C CYS A 115 -0.80 17.00 18.16
N GLY A 116 -0.10 16.97 17.02
CA GLY A 116 1.34 17.15 16.92
C GLY A 116 2.16 15.92 17.26
N GLU A 117 1.53 14.74 17.37
CA GLU A 117 2.23 13.47 17.62
C GLU A 117 2.65 12.75 16.33
N ILE A 118 2.17 13.18 15.14
CA ILE A 118 2.64 12.67 13.84
C ILE A 118 3.68 13.64 13.25
N PRO A 119 4.82 13.16 12.74
CA PRO A 119 5.29 11.76 12.73
C PRO A 119 5.68 11.20 14.11
N SER A 120 5.41 9.90 14.33
CA SER A 120 5.74 9.16 15.57
C SER A 120 6.52 7.86 15.26
N ASP A 121 7.33 7.37 16.20
CA ASP A 121 8.03 6.08 16.12
C ASP A 121 7.44 4.98 17.04
N GLY A 122 6.40 5.31 17.81
CA GLY A 122 5.80 4.43 18.81
C GLY A 122 4.58 3.65 18.33
N ASP A 123 3.93 4.11 17.26
CA ASP A 123 2.60 3.64 16.86
C ASP A 123 2.60 2.79 15.59
N GLY A 124 3.79 2.56 15.01
CA GLY A 124 3.96 1.84 13.75
C GLY A 124 3.44 2.61 12.54
N GLN A 125 3.31 1.88 11.44
CA GLN A 125 2.82 2.39 10.16
C GLN A 125 1.31 2.25 10.07
N TRP A 126 0.59 3.38 10.02
CA TRP A 126 -0.86 3.40 10.06
C TRP A 126 -1.46 4.60 9.32
N VAL A 127 -2.74 4.51 8.98
CA VAL A 127 -3.58 5.61 8.48
C VAL A 127 -4.92 5.64 9.22
N ALA A 128 -5.38 6.82 9.60
CA ALA A 128 -6.67 7.01 10.26
C ALA A 128 -7.45 8.18 9.63
N PRO A 129 -8.71 7.98 9.21
CA PRO A 129 -9.63 9.07 8.87
C PRO A 129 -10.02 9.91 10.08
N LEU A 130 -9.96 9.31 11.28
CA LEU A 130 -10.16 9.96 12.56
C LEU A 130 -9.52 9.09 13.66
N GLY A 131 -8.34 9.47 14.14
CA GLY A 131 -7.64 8.82 15.26
C GLY A 131 -8.05 9.46 16.57
N ASP A 132 -9.00 8.84 17.26
CA ASP A 132 -9.50 9.22 18.58
C ASP A 132 -9.89 7.94 19.36
N ASP A 133 -10.33 8.06 20.61
CA ASP A 133 -10.86 6.95 21.41
C ASP A 133 -12.28 6.59 20.94
N LEU A 134 -12.36 5.61 20.04
CA LEU A 134 -13.55 5.20 19.31
C LEU A 134 -13.87 3.71 19.53
N ILE A 135 -15.15 3.41 19.63
CA ILE A 135 -15.70 2.06 19.59
C ILE A 135 -16.36 1.81 18.23
N SER A 136 -16.11 0.65 17.64
CA SER A 136 -16.75 0.24 16.39
C SER A 136 -17.92 -0.69 16.65
N ASP A 137 -19.10 -0.32 16.17
CA ASP A 137 -20.30 -1.17 16.19
C ASP A 137 -20.27 -2.24 15.10
N ASN A 138 -19.67 -1.89 13.97
CA ASN A 138 -19.48 -2.79 12.85
C ASN A 138 -18.33 -2.33 11.97
N ILE A 139 -17.63 -3.30 11.38
CA ILE A 139 -16.54 -3.07 10.45
C ILE A 139 -16.73 -3.99 9.26
N TRP A 140 -16.73 -3.41 8.06
CA TRP A 140 -16.84 -4.13 6.81
C TRP A 140 -15.66 -3.85 5.90
N TRP A 141 -15.39 -4.78 4.98
CA TRP A 141 -14.49 -4.51 3.87
C TRP A 141 -15.02 -5.08 2.56
N ILE A 142 -14.62 -4.46 1.46
CA ILE A 142 -14.92 -4.90 0.10
C ILE A 142 -13.73 -4.65 -0.83
N VAL A 143 -13.64 -5.43 -1.90
CA VAL A 143 -12.80 -5.10 -3.06
C VAL A 143 -13.71 -4.85 -4.25
N THR A 144 -13.55 -3.72 -4.90
CA THR A 144 -14.26 -3.36 -6.12
C THR A 144 -13.29 -3.22 -7.30
N GLY A 145 -13.83 -3.23 -8.51
CA GLY A 145 -13.02 -3.17 -9.74
C GLY A 145 -12.40 -4.51 -10.12
N THR A 146 -11.35 -4.45 -10.95
CA THR A 146 -10.61 -5.61 -11.45
C THR A 146 -9.15 -5.23 -11.63
N ALA A 147 -8.24 -6.17 -11.40
CA ALA A 147 -6.80 -5.92 -11.55
C ALA A 147 -6.49 -5.37 -12.95
N PRO A 148 -5.56 -4.39 -13.08
CA PRO A 148 -4.74 -3.78 -12.03
C PRO A 148 -5.34 -2.48 -11.44
N ASN A 149 -6.67 -2.34 -11.43
CA ASN A 149 -7.36 -1.14 -10.96
C ASN A 149 -8.43 -1.49 -9.92
N GLN A 150 -8.09 -2.36 -8.97
CA GLN A 150 -8.95 -2.67 -7.83
C GLN A 150 -8.90 -1.55 -6.80
N VAL A 151 -9.98 -1.43 -6.02
CA VAL A 151 -10.03 -0.58 -4.84
C VAL A 151 -10.42 -1.47 -3.66
N PHE A 152 -9.55 -1.52 -2.66
CA PHE A 152 -9.84 -2.17 -1.38
C PHE A 152 -10.33 -1.13 -0.40
N THR A 153 -11.51 -1.35 0.18
CA THR A 153 -12.15 -0.39 1.08
C THR A 153 -12.48 -1.07 2.39
N VAL A 154 -12.15 -0.41 3.50
CA VAL A 154 -12.63 -0.74 4.85
C VAL A 154 -13.53 0.38 5.32
N GLU A 155 -14.70 0.02 5.85
CA GLU A 155 -15.70 0.94 6.39
C GLU A 155 -15.95 0.58 7.86
N TRP A 156 -16.00 1.60 8.72
CA TRP A 156 -16.35 1.49 10.13
C TRP A 156 -17.60 2.29 10.43
N GLU A 157 -18.49 1.72 11.23
CA GLU A 157 -19.52 2.45 11.96
C GLU A 157 -19.00 2.67 13.39
N VAL A 158 -18.69 3.93 13.73
CA VAL A 158 -18.00 4.27 14.99
C VAL A 158 -18.82 5.21 15.89
N GLN A 159 -18.58 5.07 17.19
CA GLN A 159 -18.99 6.00 18.23
C GLN A 159 -17.79 6.40 19.08
N GLU A 160 -17.83 7.60 19.65
CA GLU A 160 -16.87 8.05 20.66
C GLU A 160 -16.99 7.21 21.94
N TYR A 161 -15.90 6.60 22.42
CA TYR A 161 -15.92 5.69 23.58
C TYR A 161 -16.57 6.34 24.81
N SER A 162 -16.10 7.55 25.15
CA SER A 162 -16.64 8.36 26.24
C SER A 162 -17.19 9.68 25.71
N GLY A 163 -18.26 9.62 24.94
CA GLY A 163 -18.90 10.82 24.45
C GLY A 163 -20.23 10.57 23.75
N GLY A 164 -20.49 11.40 22.75
CA GLY A 164 -21.71 11.33 21.96
C GLY A 164 -21.45 11.34 20.46
N GLY A 165 -20.20 11.56 20.03
CA GLY A 165 -19.81 11.59 18.63
C GLY A 165 -20.10 10.26 17.94
N ALA A 166 -20.48 10.35 16.66
CA ALA A 166 -20.69 9.18 15.81
C ALA A 166 -20.35 9.53 14.37
N ALA A 167 -19.73 8.58 13.66
CA ALA A 167 -19.36 8.73 12.25
C ALA A 167 -19.42 7.40 11.51
N LEU A 168 -19.47 7.51 10.19
CA LEU A 168 -18.94 6.46 9.32
C LEU A 168 -17.53 6.88 8.89
N LEU A 169 -16.59 5.94 8.93
CA LEU A 169 -15.23 6.13 8.46
C LEU A 169 -14.96 5.19 7.29
N GLU A 170 -14.19 5.64 6.31
CA GLU A 170 -13.76 4.82 5.18
C GLU A 170 -12.26 5.00 4.93
N VAL A 171 -11.54 3.91 4.69
CA VAL A 171 -10.19 3.93 4.11
C VAL A 171 -10.18 3.07 2.86
N SER A 172 -9.79 3.69 1.74
CA SER A 172 -9.72 3.07 0.43
C SER A 172 -8.28 3.05 -0.12
N LEU A 173 -7.76 1.87 -0.45
CA LEU A 173 -6.48 1.65 -1.11
C LEU A 173 -6.69 1.45 -2.61
N TYR A 174 -6.04 2.25 -3.46
CA TYR A 174 -6.19 2.19 -4.92
C TYR A 174 -5.00 1.47 -5.57
N GLU A 175 -5.22 0.28 -6.12
CA GLU A 175 -4.17 -0.57 -6.73
C GLU A 175 -3.42 0.17 -7.86
N GLY A 176 -4.16 0.83 -8.75
CA GLY A 176 -3.60 1.42 -9.97
C GLY A 176 -2.81 2.72 -9.77
N THR A 177 -2.99 3.39 -8.63
CA THR A 177 -2.34 4.68 -8.32
C THR A 177 -1.46 4.63 -7.08
N ASN A 178 -1.59 3.59 -6.25
CA ASN A 178 -1.00 3.51 -4.93
C ASN A 178 -1.40 4.68 -4.00
N ALA A 179 -2.59 5.26 -4.24
CA ALA A 179 -3.17 6.28 -3.39
C ALA A 179 -3.96 5.64 -2.24
N ILE A 180 -3.98 6.33 -1.10
CA ILE A 180 -4.85 6.03 0.03
C ILE A 180 -5.84 7.17 0.15
N VAL A 181 -7.13 6.87 0.23
CA VAL A 181 -8.18 7.86 0.47
C VAL A 181 -8.83 7.54 1.81
N ALA A 182 -8.87 8.53 2.70
CA ALA A 182 -9.57 8.48 3.97
C ALA A 182 -10.80 9.38 3.88
N GLN A 183 -11.98 8.89 4.24
CA GLN A 183 -13.22 9.66 4.22
C GLN A 183 -13.94 9.56 5.55
N VAL A 184 -14.61 10.64 5.94
CA VAL A 184 -15.40 10.71 7.16
C VAL A 184 -16.77 11.28 6.83
N GLN A 185 -17.81 10.60 7.33
CA GLN A 185 -19.17 11.12 7.37
C GLN A 185 -19.60 11.31 8.83
N ILE A 186 -19.80 12.56 9.24
CA ILE A 186 -20.16 12.88 10.63
C ILE A 186 -21.68 12.72 10.82
N LEU A 187 -22.08 11.75 11.63
CA LEU A 187 -23.48 11.49 11.98
C LEU A 187 -23.90 12.30 13.21
N ASN A 188 -23.00 12.43 14.19
CA ASN A 188 -23.15 13.29 15.34
C ASN A 188 -21.79 13.93 15.68
N PRO A 189 -21.69 15.26 15.88
CA PRO A 189 -20.41 15.91 16.14
C PRO A 189 -19.70 15.35 17.39
N PHE A 190 -18.40 15.13 17.25
CA PHE A 190 -17.52 14.69 18.34
C PHE A 190 -17.12 15.86 19.23
N ALA A 191 -16.88 15.56 20.50
CA ALA A 191 -16.33 16.51 21.44
C ALA A 191 -14.80 16.37 21.47
N PHE A 192 -14.14 16.68 20.35
CA PHE A 192 -12.72 16.38 20.12
C PHE A 192 -11.76 16.83 21.22
N GLY A 193 -12.11 17.76 22.12
CA GLY A 193 -11.44 17.91 23.42
C GLY A 193 -9.96 18.35 23.44
N GLY A 194 -9.28 18.41 22.30
CA GLY A 194 -7.82 18.48 22.20
C GLY A 194 -7.19 17.40 21.31
N ASP A 195 -7.95 16.35 21.03
CA ASP A 195 -7.55 15.07 20.46
C ASP A 195 -8.26 14.87 19.11
N GLY A 196 -8.14 13.69 18.49
CA GLY A 196 -8.72 13.43 17.17
C GLY A 196 -7.78 13.92 16.07
N VAL A 197 -7.09 12.99 15.42
CA VAL A 197 -6.13 13.30 14.35
C VAL A 197 -6.52 12.61 13.05
N VAL A 198 -6.50 13.36 11.95
CA VAL A 198 -6.59 12.78 10.60
C VAL A 198 -5.20 12.76 10.02
N GLY A 199 -4.70 11.58 9.68
CA GLY A 199 -3.32 11.46 9.24
C GLY A 199 -2.85 10.07 8.88
N ILE A 200 -1.58 10.03 8.48
CA ILE A 200 -0.83 8.83 8.14
C ILE A 200 0.55 8.92 8.77
N ASN A 201 1.02 7.83 9.37
CA ASN A 201 2.30 7.76 10.06
C ASN A 201 3.19 6.69 9.42
N ALA A 202 4.48 7.01 9.20
CA ALA A 202 5.42 6.01 8.77
C ALA A 202 5.80 5.05 9.90
N GLY A 203 5.90 5.55 11.14
CA GLY A 203 6.36 4.76 12.28
C GLY A 203 7.85 4.95 12.60
N ASP A 204 8.45 6.05 12.17
CA ASP A 204 9.89 6.33 12.35
C ASP A 204 10.23 7.71 12.92
N ALA A 205 9.21 8.47 13.36
CA ALA A 205 9.32 9.86 13.83
C ALA A 205 9.93 10.86 12.82
N ILE A 206 10.01 10.50 11.53
CA ILE A 206 10.54 11.34 10.46
C ILE A 206 9.46 11.65 9.43
N TRP A 207 8.68 10.65 9.01
CA TRP A 207 7.72 10.77 7.92
C TRP A 207 6.29 10.50 8.37
N GLY A 208 5.37 11.29 7.85
CA GLY A 208 3.97 11.27 8.25
C GLY A 208 3.31 12.64 8.09
N GLU A 209 2.02 12.61 7.83
CA GLU A 209 1.21 13.79 7.58
C GLU A 209 0.06 13.87 8.59
N GLU A 210 0.03 14.98 9.34
CA GLU A 210 -1.10 15.39 10.18
C GLU A 210 -1.85 16.51 9.46
N LEU A 211 -3.10 16.26 9.06
CA LEU A 211 -3.89 17.25 8.30
C LEU A 211 -4.86 18.01 9.18
N PHE A 212 -5.58 17.28 10.03
CA PHE A 212 -6.58 17.86 10.91
C PHE A 212 -6.36 17.38 12.32
N CYS A 213 -6.65 18.27 13.26
CA CYS A 213 -6.48 18.05 14.68
C CYS A 213 -7.58 18.77 15.47
N GLY A 214 -8.14 18.11 16.48
CA GLY A 214 -9.25 18.67 17.28
C GLY A 214 -8.89 19.89 18.13
N SER A 215 -7.69 19.95 18.73
CA SER A 215 -7.29 21.11 19.57
C SER A 215 -7.20 22.44 18.81
N SER A 216 -6.99 22.39 17.50
CA SER A 216 -6.87 23.56 16.63
C SER A 216 -8.21 23.98 15.99
N GLY A 217 -9.27 23.18 16.18
CA GLY A 217 -10.57 23.41 15.53
C GLY A 217 -10.53 23.23 14.02
N THR A 218 -9.59 22.42 13.51
CA THR A 218 -9.35 22.23 12.07
C THR A 218 -10.08 21.03 11.48
N ILE A 219 -10.55 20.08 12.30
CA ILE A 219 -11.39 18.98 11.81
C ILE A 219 -12.70 19.58 11.26
N PRO A 220 -13.03 19.35 9.97
CA PRO A 220 -14.28 19.81 9.41
C PRO A 220 -15.49 19.25 10.18
N SER A 221 -16.49 20.09 10.44
CA SER A 221 -17.71 19.69 11.16
C SER A 221 -18.72 18.90 10.29
N ASN A 222 -18.40 18.72 9.01
CA ASN A 222 -19.18 18.03 7.99
C ASN A 222 -18.30 17.02 7.27
N ASP A 223 -18.91 16.18 6.44
CA ASP A 223 -18.23 15.16 5.65
C ASP A 223 -17.05 15.73 4.86
N PHE A 224 -15.92 15.01 4.90
CA PHE A 224 -14.67 15.39 4.25
C PHE A 224 -13.91 14.15 3.75
N ASP A 225 -13.00 14.37 2.81
CA ASP A 225 -12.02 13.38 2.35
C ASP A 225 -10.59 13.92 2.39
N VAL A 226 -9.66 12.98 2.53
CA VAL A 226 -8.23 13.20 2.39
C VAL A 226 -7.66 12.16 1.44
N GLU A 227 -7.01 12.61 0.37
CA GLU A 227 -6.17 11.77 -0.47
C GLU A 227 -4.71 11.89 -0.03
N PHE A 228 -4.10 10.75 0.28
CA PHE A 228 -2.66 10.59 0.42
C PHE A 228 -2.12 10.02 -0.89
N ALA A 229 -1.65 10.90 -1.77
CA ALA A 229 -1.08 10.52 -3.05
C ALA A 229 0.37 10.08 -2.88
N SER A 230 0.71 8.86 -3.31
CA SER A 230 2.09 8.40 -3.30
C SER A 230 2.88 9.06 -4.44
N PRO A 231 4.08 9.63 -4.17
CA PRO A 231 4.99 10.08 -5.22
C PRO A 231 5.59 8.91 -6.00
N MET A 232 5.55 7.70 -5.44
CA MET A 232 5.97 6.46 -6.09
C MET A 232 4.77 5.88 -6.87
N GLN A 233 4.68 6.16 -8.17
CA GLN A 233 3.67 5.48 -9.00
C GLN A 233 3.91 3.96 -8.98
N PRO A 234 2.85 3.13 -8.94
CA PRO A 234 3.01 1.69 -8.98
C PRO A 234 3.77 1.32 -10.25
N THR A 235 4.86 0.56 -10.10
CA THR A 235 5.54 -0.01 -11.26
C THR A 235 4.55 -1.00 -11.88
N PRO A 236 4.23 -0.92 -13.18
CA PRO A 236 3.25 -1.82 -13.77
C PRO A 236 3.70 -3.27 -13.53
N THR A 237 2.88 -4.03 -12.79
CA THR A 237 3.07 -5.47 -12.62
C THR A 237 3.18 -6.06 -14.02
N PRO A 238 4.26 -6.80 -14.34
CA PRO A 238 4.40 -7.38 -15.66
C PRO A 238 3.18 -8.26 -15.93
N GLU A 239 2.39 -7.90 -16.94
CA GLU A 239 1.27 -8.70 -17.39
C GLU A 239 1.79 -10.12 -17.63
N PRO A 240 1.16 -11.17 -17.03
CA PRO A 240 1.61 -12.53 -17.25
C PRO A 240 1.62 -12.77 -18.76
N THR A 241 2.81 -12.93 -19.33
CA THR A 241 2.95 -13.20 -20.76
C THR A 241 2.19 -14.49 -21.01
N ALA A 242 1.07 -14.40 -21.73
CA ALA A 242 0.30 -15.56 -22.13
C ALA A 242 1.28 -16.58 -22.70
N THR A 243 1.43 -17.71 -22.01
CA THR A 243 2.23 -18.82 -22.55
C THR A 243 1.55 -19.21 -23.86
N PRO A 244 2.24 -19.21 -25.00
CA PRO A 244 1.62 -19.62 -26.26
C PRO A 244 0.96 -20.97 -26.05
N ASP A 245 -0.36 -21.03 -26.23
CA ASP A 245 -1.09 -22.29 -26.19
C ASP A 245 -0.38 -23.26 -27.13
N ALA A 246 -0.03 -24.44 -26.61
CA ALA A 246 0.50 -25.50 -27.43
C ALA A 246 -0.52 -25.78 -28.54
N ILE A 247 -0.15 -25.46 -29.78
CA ILE A 247 -0.97 -25.77 -30.96
C ILE A 247 -1.30 -27.27 -30.86
N PRO A 248 -2.58 -27.68 -30.80
CA PRO A 248 -2.94 -29.08 -30.75
C PRO A 248 -2.35 -29.76 -31.99
N THR A 249 -1.32 -30.57 -31.77
CA THR A 249 -0.66 -31.31 -32.84
C THR A 249 -1.64 -32.38 -33.27
N THR A 250 -2.35 -32.14 -34.38
CA THR A 250 -3.17 -33.17 -35.02
C THR A 250 -2.22 -34.23 -35.55
N SER A 251 -2.04 -35.33 -34.81
CA SER A 251 -1.40 -36.53 -35.38
C SER A 251 -2.38 -37.17 -36.36
N ARG A 252 -2.40 -36.68 -37.60
CA ARG A 252 -2.91 -37.46 -38.73
C ARG A 252 -1.75 -37.98 -39.53
N GLY A 253 -1.36 -39.22 -39.23
CA GLY A 253 -0.83 -40.10 -40.26
C GLY A 253 -1.92 -40.27 -41.33
N GLY A 254 -1.72 -39.66 -42.49
CA GLY A 254 -2.67 -39.71 -43.59
C GLY A 254 -2.48 -38.57 -44.59
N ILE A 255 -1.54 -38.79 -45.51
CA ILE A 255 -1.16 -38.01 -46.69
C ILE A 255 -2.29 -37.12 -47.26
N ALA A 256 -2.04 -35.81 -47.34
CA ALA A 256 -2.59 -34.95 -48.38
C ALA A 256 -1.53 -33.88 -48.73
N LEU A 257 -0.91 -34.07 -49.89
CA LEU A 257 -0.02 -33.14 -50.55
C LEU A 257 -0.81 -31.90 -50.97
N MET A 258 -0.52 -30.73 -50.40
CA MET A 258 -0.79 -29.46 -51.06
C MET A 258 0.32 -28.46 -50.77
N VAL A 259 1.09 -28.19 -51.82
CA VAL A 259 2.18 -27.22 -51.89
C VAL A 259 1.56 -25.83 -52.10
N PHE A 260 1.89 -24.87 -51.26
CA PHE A 260 1.90 -23.45 -51.66
C PHE A 260 3.16 -22.77 -51.10
N LEU A 261 4.09 -22.45 -52.01
CA LEU A 261 5.18 -21.52 -51.77
C LEU A 261 4.61 -20.10 -51.65
N LEU A 262 5.01 -19.40 -50.58
CA LEU A 262 5.00 -17.94 -50.53
C LEU A 262 6.34 -17.45 -51.08
N VAL A 263 6.32 -16.65 -52.14
CA VAL A 263 7.45 -15.79 -52.53
C VAL A 263 6.99 -14.34 -52.39
N GLY A 264 7.78 -13.58 -51.63
CA GLY A 264 7.55 -12.18 -51.27
C GLY A 264 7.69 -11.19 -52.43
N ALA A 265 7.25 -9.98 -52.12
CA ALA A 265 7.01 -8.83 -52.99
C ALA A 265 8.22 -8.30 -53.77
N ALA A 266 7.94 -7.72 -54.95
CA ALA A 266 8.73 -6.62 -55.50
C ALA A 266 7.85 -5.66 -56.31
N PHE A 267 8.10 -4.38 -56.03
CA PHE A 267 7.48 -3.15 -56.53
C PHE A 267 7.72 -2.88 -58.04
N ILE A 268 6.88 -1.98 -58.60
CA ILE A 268 7.12 -1.01 -59.70
C ILE A 268 6.18 -1.10 -60.93
N PHE A 269 5.38 -0.04 -61.05
CA PHE A 269 4.69 0.51 -62.22
C PHE A 269 5.62 0.72 -63.43
N LEU A 270 5.22 0.32 -64.66
CA LEU A 270 5.16 1.24 -65.82
C LEU A 270 4.58 0.62 -67.12
N ARG A 271 3.54 1.29 -67.65
CA ARG A 271 3.24 1.64 -69.06
C ARG A 271 3.10 0.55 -70.17
N ARG A 272 1.84 0.43 -70.61
CA ARG A 272 1.25 0.85 -71.92
C ARG A 272 1.57 0.10 -73.24
N ARG A 273 0.46 -0.13 -73.97
CA ARG A 273 0.20 -0.31 -75.43
C ARG A 273 0.03 -1.77 -75.88
N MET A 274 -1.19 -2.18 -76.25
CA MET A 274 -1.85 -2.00 -77.56
C MET A 274 -1.08 -2.65 -78.71
N ALA A 275 -1.49 -3.87 -79.09
CA ALA A 275 -2.10 -4.21 -80.39
C ALA A 275 -2.55 -5.68 -80.32
#